data_AF-A0A8C5T624-F1
#
_entry.id   AF-A0A8C5T624-F1
#
_cell.length_a   1.000
_cell.length_b   1.000
_cell.length_c   1.000
_cell.angle_alpha   90.00
_cell.angle_beta   90.00
_cell.angle_gamma   90.00
#
_symmetry.space_group_name_H-M   'P 1'
#
loop_
_entity.id
_entity.type
_entity.pdbx_description
1 polymer ?
#
loop_
_entity_poly.entity_id
_entity_poly.type
_entity_poly.pdbx_seq_one_letter_code
_entity_poly.pdbx_strand_id
1 'polypeptide(L)'
;VTGTGPERRQAGPVPRDGPEPGQAGTGRGRSGLLGCRAHPGGCWWAQASGSSWSSGCGVCPGELVLLGSEHSMGCGVLGLSQVSIPLQLEPNVARVGSVASRLCQKLRLARPPVCRQAVQLFQGDVVAAWARSVLRPPEACGLLLGSRCGHWDILGAWNLSLPAAPKPPVRPPVPPPPGAPTARILFLTDLHWDRQYTPGSAAACPDPLCCRGAPRDGPGAAGFWGSYSKCDLPLHTIDALLAQLPNATGHTSNSTGGFAAAYWTGDIPAHDVWQQSRGDQLRALRTVTALLRTRLGGLRVFPAVGNHEATPVNAFPPPYVHGNRSAAWLYDAMAEAWQGWLPPAALHTLRCLSFMRGERCKEGGHGWLRYRGLRATGATGASGWGL
;
A
#
# COMPACT_ATOMS: atom_id res chain seq x y z
N VAL A 1 -43.52 55.13 2.82
CA VAL A 1 -43.78 55.70 1.47
C VAL A 1 -43.23 54.69 0.48
N THR A 2 -43.95 53.56 0.33
CA THR A 2 -44.81 53.19 -0.83
C THR A 2 -43.94 52.82 -2.03
N GLY A 3 -43.96 51.63 -2.61
CA GLY A 3 -44.89 50.49 -2.73
C GLY A 3 -44.34 49.68 -3.94
N THR A 4 -44.67 48.45 -4.31
CA THR A 4 -45.73 47.47 -4.06
C THR A 4 -45.35 46.29 -4.96
N GLY A 5 -45.40 45.03 -4.50
CA GLY A 5 -45.58 43.87 -5.41
C GLY A 5 -47.08 43.71 -5.73
N PRO A 6 -47.61 42.50 -5.99
CA PRO A 6 -47.07 41.32 -6.69
C PRO A 6 -48.11 40.76 -7.70
N GLU A 7 -47.85 39.63 -8.39
CA GLU A 7 -48.95 38.72 -8.74
C GLU A 7 -48.53 37.24 -8.91
N ARG A 8 -49.32 36.37 -8.27
CA ARG A 8 -49.37 34.91 -8.39
C ARG A 8 -50.43 34.52 -9.42
N ARG A 9 -50.34 33.31 -9.99
CA ARG A 9 -51.39 32.24 -10.03
C ARG A 9 -50.92 31.05 -10.90
N GLN A 10 -50.85 29.83 -10.33
CA GLN A 10 -51.76 28.67 -10.56
C GLN A 10 -51.41 27.88 -11.85
N ALA A 11 -51.54 26.55 -11.99
CA ALA A 11 -51.90 25.38 -11.18
C ALA A 11 -51.44 24.12 -11.98
N GLY A 12 -51.41 22.93 -11.35
CA GLY A 12 -51.04 21.63 -11.98
C GLY A 12 -52.05 21.09 -13.02
N PRO A 13 -52.02 19.79 -13.42
CA PRO A 13 -51.94 18.65 -12.50
C PRO A 13 -51.07 17.44 -12.94
N VAL A 14 -50.93 16.50 -12.00
CA VAL A 14 -50.50 15.09 -12.11
C VAL A 14 -51.73 14.20 -12.36
N PRO A 15 -51.61 13.06 -13.06
CA PRO A 15 -51.91 11.74 -12.45
C PRO A 15 -50.83 10.69 -12.84
N ARG A 16 -50.23 9.91 -11.93
CA ARG A 16 -50.72 8.74 -11.17
C ARG A 16 -51.31 7.60 -12.02
N ASP A 17 -50.53 6.52 -12.16
CA ASP A 17 -50.80 5.16 -11.66
C ASP A 17 -50.29 4.04 -12.63
N GLY A 18 -49.45 3.14 -12.11
CA GLY A 18 -49.26 1.78 -12.65
C GLY A 18 -50.41 0.87 -12.17
N PRO A 19 -50.58 -0.37 -12.69
CA PRO A 19 -49.65 -1.47 -12.40
C PRO A 19 -49.45 -2.53 -13.53
N GLU A 20 -48.47 -3.43 -13.33
CA GLU A 20 -48.24 -4.73 -14.02
C GLU A 20 -49.40 -5.75 -13.81
N PRO A 21 -49.37 -7.04 -14.30
CA PRO A 21 -48.80 -7.67 -15.51
C PRO A 21 -49.83 -8.61 -16.23
N GLY A 22 -49.50 -9.16 -17.42
CA GLY A 22 -50.00 -10.49 -17.86
C GLY A 22 -50.53 -10.68 -19.29
N GLN A 23 -49.77 -11.47 -20.06
CA GLN A 23 -50.16 -12.47 -21.08
C GLN A 23 -50.76 -12.13 -22.47
N ALA A 24 -50.06 -12.71 -23.46
CA ALA A 24 -50.52 -13.42 -24.66
C ALA A 24 -51.24 -12.65 -25.79
N GLY A 25 -50.48 -12.40 -26.87
CA GLY A 25 -51.00 -12.05 -28.18
C GLY A 25 -50.07 -12.54 -29.29
N THR A 26 -50.54 -13.51 -30.06
CA THR A 26 -49.86 -14.20 -31.17
C THR A 26 -49.64 -13.29 -32.37
N GLY A 27 -48.39 -13.21 -32.85
CA GLY A 27 -48.03 -12.52 -34.10
C GLY A 27 -46.79 -13.15 -34.74
N ARG A 28 -46.99 -13.91 -35.83
CA ARG A 28 -45.95 -14.58 -36.63
C ARG A 28 -45.02 -13.56 -37.28
N GLY A 29 -43.71 -13.75 -37.13
CA GLY A 29 -42.68 -12.98 -37.84
C GLY A 29 -41.28 -13.59 -37.71
N ARG A 30 -41.00 -14.64 -38.49
CA ARG A 30 -39.68 -15.22 -38.85
C ARG A 30 -38.52 -15.04 -37.85
N SER A 31 -38.37 -15.99 -36.94
CA SER A 31 -37.12 -16.26 -36.23
C SER A 31 -36.18 -17.08 -37.12
N GLY A 32 -35.11 -16.46 -37.62
CA GLY A 32 -33.98 -17.17 -38.22
C GLY A 32 -33.07 -17.73 -37.12
N LEU A 33 -33.32 -18.97 -36.71
CA LEU A 33 -32.34 -19.78 -35.97
C LEU A 33 -31.12 -20.02 -36.88
N LEU A 34 -30.01 -19.33 -36.65
CA LEU A 34 -28.72 -19.71 -37.23
C LEU A 34 -28.16 -20.88 -36.41
N GLY A 35 -28.41 -22.09 -36.89
CA GLY A 35 -27.82 -23.31 -36.35
C GLY A 35 -26.33 -23.40 -36.71
N CYS A 36 -25.47 -23.55 -35.70
CA CYS A 36 -24.07 -23.92 -35.88
C CYS A 36 -24.01 -25.38 -36.36
N ARG A 37 -23.68 -25.62 -37.64
CA ARG A 37 -23.30 -26.96 -38.12
C ARG A 37 -21.80 -27.16 -37.95
N ALA A 38 -21.43 -28.30 -37.36
CA ALA A 38 -20.05 -28.70 -37.17
C ALA A 38 -19.42 -29.15 -38.51
N HIS A 39 -18.26 -28.57 -38.85
CA HIS A 39 -17.30 -29.12 -39.82
C HIS A 39 -15.95 -29.34 -39.10
N PRO A 40 -15.22 -30.43 -39.40
CA PRO A 40 -13.98 -30.74 -38.72
C PRO A 40 -12.86 -29.82 -39.27
N GLY A 41 -12.45 -28.85 -38.46
CA GLY A 41 -11.43 -27.85 -38.82
C GLY A 41 -11.89 -26.45 -38.42
N GLY A 42 -11.81 -26.13 -37.13
CA GLY A 42 -12.40 -24.92 -36.56
C GLY A 42 -11.67 -23.63 -36.91
N CYS A 43 -12.25 -22.81 -37.79
CA CYS A 43 -12.05 -21.36 -37.88
C CYS A 43 -13.40 -20.69 -38.19
N TRP A 44 -13.76 -19.65 -37.44
CA TRP A 44 -14.99 -18.88 -37.62
C TRP A 44 -14.68 -17.63 -38.43
N TRP A 45 -15.37 -17.42 -39.56
CA TRP A 45 -15.37 -16.15 -40.27
C TRP A 45 -16.78 -15.54 -40.20
N ALA A 46 -16.89 -14.29 -39.76
CA ALA A 46 -18.06 -13.47 -40.00
C ALA A 46 -17.71 -12.46 -41.10
N GLN A 47 -18.37 -12.53 -42.25
CA GLN A 47 -18.22 -11.56 -43.32
C GLN A 47 -19.27 -10.46 -43.13
N ALA A 48 -18.85 -9.27 -42.73
CA ALA A 48 -19.69 -8.08 -42.77
C ALA A 48 -19.43 -7.35 -44.10
N SER A 49 -20.43 -7.32 -44.98
CA SER A 49 -20.44 -6.43 -46.14
C SER A 49 -20.78 -5.01 -45.68
N GLY A 50 -19.81 -4.10 -45.73
CA GLY A 50 -20.04 -2.69 -45.44
C GLY A 50 -18.84 -2.03 -44.78
N SER A 51 -18.39 -0.93 -45.37
CA SER A 51 -17.24 -0.12 -44.98
C SER A 51 -17.38 0.49 -43.58
N SER A 52 -16.89 -0.20 -42.54
CA SER A 52 -16.35 0.41 -41.31
C SER A 52 -15.54 -0.63 -40.52
N TRP A 53 -14.29 -0.32 -40.18
CA TRP A 53 -13.45 -1.23 -39.40
C TRP A 53 -13.77 -1.06 -37.91
N SER A 54 -14.43 -2.04 -37.31
CA SER A 54 -14.56 -2.20 -35.85
C SER A 54 -13.69 -3.37 -35.41
N SER A 55 -12.61 -3.10 -34.68
CA SER A 55 -11.70 -4.11 -34.15
C SER A 55 -12.36 -4.84 -32.98
N GLY A 56 -12.85 -6.06 -33.22
CA GLY A 56 -13.45 -6.92 -32.19
C GLY A 56 -13.06 -8.40 -32.35
N CYS A 57 -12.49 -8.92 -31.26
CA CYS A 57 -12.44 -10.33 -30.80
C CYS A 57 -11.45 -11.34 -31.42
N GLY A 58 -10.82 -12.11 -30.51
CA GLY A 58 -10.45 -13.51 -30.72
C GLY A 58 -8.95 -13.81 -30.71
N VAL A 59 -8.45 -14.43 -29.62
CA VAL A 59 -7.11 -15.04 -29.58
C VAL A 59 -7.23 -16.49 -30.04
N CYS A 60 -6.65 -16.83 -31.20
CA CYS A 60 -6.37 -18.21 -31.61
C CYS A 60 -4.86 -18.46 -31.55
N PRO A 61 -4.39 -19.61 -31.01
CA PRO A 61 -2.98 -19.92 -30.94
C PRO A 61 -2.50 -20.48 -32.29
N GLY A 62 -1.55 -19.78 -32.90
CA GLY A 62 -0.73 -20.31 -33.99
C GLY A 62 -1.33 -20.21 -35.39
N GLU A 63 -1.30 -19.01 -35.98
CA GLU A 63 -0.95 -18.80 -37.39
C GLU A 63 -0.84 -17.29 -37.67
N LEU A 64 0.26 -16.89 -38.29
CA LEU A 64 0.61 -15.49 -38.54
C LEU A 64 -0.06 -15.04 -39.86
N VAL A 65 -1.22 -14.39 -39.79
CA VAL A 65 -1.80 -13.70 -40.96
C VAL A 65 -1.30 -12.26 -40.97
N LEU A 66 -0.29 -11.98 -41.79
CA LEU A 66 0.23 -10.63 -42.04
C LEU A 66 -0.60 -9.96 -43.14
N LEU A 67 -1.51 -9.06 -42.75
CA LEU A 67 -2.01 -8.00 -43.62
C LEU A 67 -1.60 -6.65 -43.02
N GLY A 68 -0.47 -6.13 -43.46
CA GLY A 68 -0.01 -4.80 -43.09
C GLY A 68 1.17 -4.35 -43.94
N SER A 69 1.09 -3.13 -44.48
CA SER A 69 2.18 -2.43 -45.18
C SER A 69 3.49 -2.52 -44.39
N GLU A 70 4.66 -2.48 -45.05
CA GLU A 70 6.01 -2.72 -44.47
C GLU A 70 6.33 -2.01 -43.13
N HIS A 71 5.65 -0.90 -42.80
CA HIS A 71 5.75 -0.23 -41.48
C HIS A 71 5.03 -0.95 -40.32
N SER A 72 4.09 -1.85 -40.60
CA SER A 72 3.27 -2.59 -39.62
C SER A 72 3.95 -3.86 -39.10
N MET A 73 5.02 -4.32 -39.76
CA MET A 73 5.74 -5.54 -39.35
C MET A 73 6.64 -5.30 -38.14
N GLY A 74 7.19 -4.09 -37.94
CA GLY A 74 8.08 -3.78 -36.82
C GLY A 74 7.39 -3.92 -35.45
N CYS A 75 6.16 -3.41 -35.31
CA CYS A 75 5.43 -3.48 -34.04
C CYS A 75 4.91 -4.88 -33.71
N GLY A 76 4.55 -5.69 -34.71
CA GLY A 76 3.98 -7.04 -34.53
C GLY A 76 5.01 -8.13 -34.20
N VAL A 77 6.29 -7.90 -34.51
CA VAL A 77 7.37 -8.91 -34.37
C VAL A 77 8.01 -8.92 -32.97
N LEU A 78 7.87 -7.86 -32.18
CA LEU A 78 8.28 -7.86 -30.76
C LEU A 78 7.23 -8.60 -29.91
N GLY A 79 7.20 -9.93 -30.03
CA GLY A 79 6.34 -10.83 -29.27
C GLY A 79 6.68 -10.92 -27.78
N LEU A 80 6.80 -9.80 -27.07
CA LEU A 80 7.14 -9.76 -25.63
C LEU A 80 6.04 -10.34 -24.73
N SER A 81 4.82 -10.52 -25.25
CA SER A 81 3.79 -11.34 -24.62
C SER A 81 4.23 -12.80 -24.46
N GLN A 82 5.08 -13.32 -25.36
CA GLN A 82 5.67 -14.66 -25.27
C GLN A 82 6.77 -14.77 -24.20
N VAL A 83 7.22 -13.64 -23.63
CA VAL A 83 8.25 -13.60 -22.58
C VAL A 83 7.62 -13.40 -21.20
N SER A 84 6.67 -12.46 -21.07
CA SER A 84 6.13 -12.06 -19.76
C SER A 84 5.24 -13.12 -19.08
N ILE A 85 4.52 -13.94 -19.83
CA ILE A 85 3.68 -15.03 -19.30
C ILE A 85 4.57 -16.22 -18.85
N PRO A 86 5.46 -16.77 -19.68
CA PRO A 86 6.30 -17.90 -19.25
C PRO A 86 7.28 -17.53 -18.14
N LEU A 87 7.79 -16.28 -18.09
CA LEU A 87 8.75 -15.85 -17.07
C LEU A 87 8.19 -15.97 -15.63
N GLN A 88 6.87 -15.81 -15.47
CA GLN A 88 6.21 -15.91 -14.16
C GLN A 88 5.94 -17.36 -13.72
N LEU A 89 6.25 -18.37 -14.55
CA LEU A 89 6.17 -19.77 -14.14
C LEU A 89 7.29 -20.08 -13.15
N GLU A 90 6.95 -20.78 -12.07
CA GLU A 90 7.86 -21.13 -10.96
C GLU A 90 9.25 -21.63 -11.41
N PRO A 91 9.39 -22.55 -12.39
CA PRO A 91 10.71 -23.01 -12.83
C PRO A 91 11.57 -21.89 -13.45
N ASN A 92 10.93 -20.94 -14.13
CA ASN A 92 11.61 -19.81 -14.78
C ASN A 92 12.00 -18.74 -13.76
N VAL A 93 11.13 -18.45 -12.79
CA VAL A 93 11.46 -17.58 -11.64
C VAL A 93 12.67 -18.14 -10.89
N ALA A 94 12.65 -19.44 -10.57
CA ALA A 94 13.77 -20.10 -9.88
C ALA A 94 15.07 -20.07 -10.70
N ARG A 95 14.99 -20.18 -12.03
CA ARG A 95 16.17 -20.04 -12.92
C ARG A 95 16.76 -18.63 -12.87
N VAL A 96 15.92 -17.60 -12.92
CA VAL A 96 16.34 -16.19 -12.76
C VAL A 96 17.00 -15.99 -11.39
N GLY A 97 16.38 -16.49 -10.32
CA GLY A 97 16.94 -16.43 -8.97
C GLY A 97 18.30 -17.14 -8.85
N SER A 98 18.47 -18.31 -9.47
CA SER A 98 19.75 -19.02 -9.49
C SER A 98 20.86 -18.22 -10.20
N VAL A 99 20.55 -17.55 -11.30
CA VAL A 99 21.50 -16.66 -12.00
C VAL A 99 21.84 -15.45 -11.13
N ALA A 100 20.84 -14.76 -10.58
CA ALA A 100 21.03 -13.59 -9.72
C ALA A 100 21.85 -13.92 -8.46
N SER A 101 21.58 -15.06 -7.80
CA SER A 101 22.34 -15.49 -6.62
C SER A 101 23.80 -15.83 -6.94
N ARG A 102 24.07 -16.46 -8.10
CA ARG A 102 25.44 -16.72 -8.56
C ARG A 102 26.18 -15.42 -8.88
N LEU A 103 25.50 -14.44 -9.49
CA LEU A 103 26.09 -13.14 -9.76
C LEU A 103 26.40 -12.39 -8.47
N CYS A 104 25.48 -12.37 -7.50
CA CYS A 104 25.70 -11.79 -6.17
C CYS A 104 26.96 -12.35 -5.49
N GLN A 105 27.15 -13.68 -5.56
CA GLN A 105 28.32 -14.36 -4.99
C GLN A 105 29.62 -14.03 -5.75
N LYS A 106 29.59 -14.04 -7.09
CA LYS A 106 30.76 -13.71 -7.92
C LYS A 106 31.23 -12.27 -7.71
N LEU A 107 30.28 -11.34 -7.58
CA LEU A 107 30.53 -9.92 -7.32
C LEU A 107 30.84 -9.62 -5.85
N ARG A 108 30.81 -10.63 -4.96
CA ARG A 108 31.08 -10.51 -3.52
C ARG A 108 30.20 -9.44 -2.83
N LEU A 109 28.93 -9.31 -3.22
CA LEU A 109 28.02 -8.32 -2.65
C LEU A 109 27.61 -8.65 -1.21
N ALA A 110 27.51 -9.94 -0.89
CA ALA A 110 27.25 -10.43 0.45
C ALA A 110 27.79 -11.86 0.58
N ARG A 111 27.75 -12.43 1.79
CA ARG A 111 28.07 -13.84 1.99
C ARG A 111 27.13 -14.75 1.18
N PRO A 112 27.58 -15.95 0.75
CA PRO A 112 26.76 -16.85 -0.06
C PRO A 112 25.38 -17.20 0.53
N PRO A 113 25.20 -17.43 1.85
CA PRO A 113 23.88 -17.64 2.43
C PRO A 113 22.96 -16.43 2.26
N VAL A 114 23.45 -15.22 2.53
CA VAL A 114 22.69 -13.96 2.38
C VAL A 114 22.28 -13.75 0.93
N CYS A 115 23.20 -13.94 -0.02
CA CYS A 115 22.89 -13.87 -1.46
C CYS A 115 21.80 -14.86 -1.88
N ARG A 116 21.77 -16.07 -1.33
CA ARG A 116 20.73 -17.07 -1.66
C ARG A 116 19.39 -16.70 -1.04
N GLN A 117 19.39 -16.39 0.26
CA GLN A 117 18.17 -16.12 1.01
C GLN A 117 17.48 -14.82 0.54
N ALA A 118 18.26 -13.75 0.33
CA ALA A 118 17.73 -12.51 -0.22
C ALA A 118 17.11 -12.72 -1.60
N VAL A 119 17.80 -13.40 -2.52
CA VAL A 119 17.26 -13.64 -3.86
C VAL A 119 16.02 -14.53 -3.80
N GLN A 120 16.00 -15.58 -2.98
CA GLN A 120 14.83 -16.44 -2.79
C GLN A 120 13.61 -15.66 -2.29
N LEU A 121 13.81 -14.69 -1.39
CA LEU A 121 12.74 -13.87 -0.85
C LEU A 121 12.21 -12.86 -1.89
N PHE A 122 13.09 -12.23 -2.67
CA PHE A 122 12.71 -11.15 -3.59
C PHE A 122 12.28 -11.62 -4.99
N GLN A 123 12.74 -12.78 -5.47
CA GLN A 123 12.60 -13.19 -6.88
C GLN A 123 11.16 -13.16 -7.38
N GLY A 124 10.18 -13.56 -6.57
CA GLY A 124 8.78 -13.62 -6.97
C GLY A 124 8.20 -12.23 -7.25
N ASP A 125 8.41 -11.29 -6.33
CA ASP A 125 7.90 -9.92 -6.45
C ASP A 125 8.65 -9.12 -7.51
N VAL A 126 9.98 -9.27 -7.61
CA VAL A 126 10.79 -8.57 -8.62
C VAL A 126 10.42 -9.06 -10.03
N VAL A 127 10.33 -10.37 -10.25
CA VAL A 127 9.93 -10.90 -11.57
C VAL A 127 8.51 -10.48 -11.91
N ALA A 128 7.58 -10.51 -10.95
CA ALA A 128 6.22 -10.04 -11.17
C ALA A 128 6.15 -8.54 -11.49
N ALA A 129 6.96 -7.71 -10.83
CA ALA A 129 7.05 -6.28 -11.09
C ALA A 129 7.57 -6.03 -12.51
N TRP A 130 8.70 -6.64 -12.89
CA TRP A 130 9.27 -6.51 -14.23
C TRP A 130 8.33 -7.00 -15.33
N ALA A 131 7.65 -8.13 -15.12
CA ALA A 131 6.67 -8.67 -16.07
C ALA A 131 5.47 -7.74 -16.29
N ARG A 132 5.14 -6.91 -15.30
CA ARG A 132 3.99 -5.98 -15.32
C ARG A 132 4.38 -4.53 -15.64
N SER A 133 5.67 -4.21 -15.67
CA SER A 133 6.21 -2.91 -16.06
C SER A 133 7.13 -3.06 -17.28
N VAL A 134 8.44 -3.18 -17.06
CA VAL A 134 9.48 -3.11 -18.11
C VAL A 134 9.24 -4.08 -19.26
N LEU A 135 8.78 -5.31 -18.97
CA LEU A 135 8.57 -6.36 -19.96
C LEU A 135 7.13 -6.40 -20.50
N ARG A 136 6.28 -5.46 -20.07
CA ARG A 136 4.92 -5.33 -20.59
C ARG A 136 5.02 -4.86 -22.06
N PRO A 137 4.29 -5.48 -23.01
CA PRO A 137 4.51 -5.20 -24.43
C PRO A 137 4.40 -3.72 -24.83
N PRO A 138 3.40 -2.94 -24.37
CA PRO A 138 3.32 -1.52 -24.72
C PRO A 138 4.50 -0.68 -24.17
N GLU A 139 5.05 -1.02 -23.00
CA GLU A 139 6.20 -0.32 -22.42
C GLU A 139 7.44 -0.58 -23.27
N ALA A 140 7.83 -1.85 -23.38
CA ALA A 140 9.06 -2.23 -24.06
C ALA A 140 9.04 -1.89 -25.56
N CYS A 141 7.91 -2.10 -26.25
CA CYS A 141 7.78 -1.69 -27.66
C CYS A 141 7.79 -0.18 -27.82
N GLY A 142 7.19 0.57 -26.87
CA GLY A 142 7.25 2.03 -26.84
C GLY A 142 8.67 2.57 -26.68
N LEU A 143 9.47 1.92 -25.82
CA LEU A 143 10.88 2.27 -25.61
C LEU A 143 11.75 1.94 -26.83
N LEU A 144 11.58 0.76 -27.43
CA LEU A 144 12.46 0.27 -28.49
C LEU A 144 12.11 0.78 -29.88
N LEU A 145 10.81 0.92 -30.19
CA LEU A 145 10.31 1.25 -31.53
C LEU A 145 9.56 2.59 -31.58
N GLY A 146 9.49 3.30 -30.46
CA GLY A 146 8.84 4.59 -30.34
C GLY A 146 7.33 4.53 -30.17
N SER A 147 6.71 5.71 -30.13
CA SER A 147 5.31 5.92 -29.75
C SER A 147 4.28 5.26 -30.67
N ARG A 148 4.68 4.82 -31.87
CA ARG A 148 3.81 4.10 -32.81
C ARG A 148 3.56 2.64 -32.39
N CYS A 149 4.47 2.04 -31.62
CA CYS A 149 4.37 0.64 -31.19
C CYS A 149 4.04 0.49 -29.70
N GLY A 150 3.97 1.59 -28.94
CA GLY A 150 3.71 1.55 -27.50
C GLY A 150 3.90 2.89 -26.82
N HIS A 151 3.89 2.89 -25.50
CA HIS A 151 4.14 4.07 -24.67
C HIS A 151 4.97 3.65 -23.47
N TRP A 152 6.13 4.29 -23.30
CA TRP A 152 6.99 4.07 -22.14
C TRP A 152 6.68 5.13 -21.08
N ASP A 153 6.07 4.72 -19.97
CA ASP A 153 5.65 5.62 -18.89
C ASP A 153 6.26 5.28 -17.52
N ILE A 154 7.20 4.33 -17.47
CA ILE A 154 7.87 3.95 -16.24
C ILE A 154 8.60 5.16 -15.64
N LEU A 155 8.14 5.54 -14.44
CA LEU A 155 8.60 6.73 -13.70
C LEU A 155 8.37 8.05 -14.47
N GLY A 156 7.37 8.08 -15.36
CA GLY A 156 6.96 9.29 -16.06
C GLY A 156 6.46 10.38 -15.12
N ALA A 157 6.61 11.64 -15.55
CA ALA A 157 6.12 12.79 -14.79
C ALA A 157 4.60 12.76 -14.68
N TRP A 158 4.08 13.11 -13.50
CA TRP A 158 2.64 13.20 -13.22
C TRP A 158 2.36 14.47 -12.41
N ASN A 159 1.15 15.00 -12.56
CA ASN A 159 0.72 16.23 -11.90
C ASN A 159 -0.54 15.98 -11.05
N LEU A 160 -0.67 16.76 -9.97
CA LEU A 160 -1.88 16.80 -9.15
C LEU A 160 -2.63 18.11 -9.41
N SER A 161 -3.90 18.00 -9.75
CA SER A 161 -4.78 19.16 -9.86
C SER A 161 -5.19 19.63 -8.47
N LEU A 162 -4.84 20.88 -8.15
CA LEU A 162 -5.30 21.53 -6.93
C LEU A 162 -6.76 22.00 -7.10
N PRO A 163 -7.54 22.10 -6.00
CA PRO A 163 -8.86 22.72 -6.05
C PRO A 163 -8.80 24.13 -6.63
N ALA A 164 -9.83 24.53 -7.38
CA ALA A 164 -9.90 25.86 -8.01
C ALA A 164 -10.03 27.02 -7.01
N ALA A 165 -10.25 26.73 -5.72
CA ALA A 165 -10.34 27.73 -4.67
C ALA A 165 -9.00 28.51 -4.57
N PRO A 166 -9.04 29.86 -4.52
CA PRO A 166 -7.82 30.65 -4.45
C PRO A 166 -7.06 30.35 -3.14
N LYS A 167 -5.73 30.28 -3.25
CA LYS A 167 -4.85 30.12 -2.09
C LYS A 167 -5.08 31.31 -1.13
N PRO A 168 -5.42 31.08 0.14
CA PRO A 168 -5.55 32.16 1.11
C PRO A 168 -4.25 32.96 1.25
N PRO A 169 -4.31 34.26 1.61
CA PRO A 169 -3.12 35.04 1.91
C PRO A 169 -2.25 34.35 2.95
N VAL A 170 -0.94 34.31 2.70
CA VAL A 170 0.02 33.70 3.64
C VAL A 170 0.08 34.54 4.91
N ARG A 171 -0.29 33.95 6.04
CA ARG A 171 -0.17 34.56 7.36
C ARG A 171 0.88 33.78 8.16
N PRO A 172 2.05 34.37 8.48
CA PRO A 172 3.05 33.68 9.28
C PRO A 172 2.49 33.37 10.67
N PRO A 173 2.89 32.25 11.30
CA PRO A 173 2.53 31.96 12.68
C PRO A 173 2.97 33.10 13.61
N VAL A 174 2.07 33.59 14.45
CA VAL A 174 2.37 34.60 15.47
C VAL A 174 2.90 33.88 16.71
N PRO A 175 3.99 34.36 17.35
CA PRO A 175 4.48 33.80 18.60
C PRO A 175 3.36 33.73 19.65
N PRO A 176 3.29 32.64 20.43
CA PRO A 176 2.27 32.53 21.47
C PRO A 176 2.50 33.62 22.55
N PRO A 177 1.41 34.18 23.11
CA PRO A 177 1.55 35.13 24.21
C PRO A 177 2.20 34.47 25.44
N PRO A 178 2.84 35.26 26.33
CA PRO A 178 3.35 34.74 27.59
C PRO A 178 2.28 33.97 28.37
N GLY A 179 2.61 32.77 28.84
CA GLY A 179 1.69 31.90 29.58
C GLY A 179 0.72 31.07 28.71
N ALA A 180 0.85 31.09 27.38
CA ALA A 180 0.06 30.22 26.52
C ALA A 180 0.30 28.73 26.85
N PRO A 181 -0.74 27.87 26.76
CA PRO A 181 -0.60 26.46 27.04
C PRO A 181 0.31 25.77 26.01
N THR A 182 1.18 24.88 26.48
CA THR A 182 2.09 24.08 25.65
C THR A 182 1.76 22.61 25.74
N ALA A 183 1.78 21.91 24.61
CA ALA A 183 1.67 20.44 24.56
C ALA A 183 3.05 19.81 24.31
N ARG A 184 3.34 18.71 25.02
CA ARG A 184 4.53 17.88 24.77
C ARG A 184 4.11 16.64 23.99
N ILE A 185 4.75 16.39 22.85
CA ILE A 185 4.48 15.21 22.01
C ILE A 185 5.69 14.29 22.07
N LEU A 186 5.47 13.03 22.46
CA LEU A 186 6.49 11.99 22.35
C LEU A 186 6.65 11.60 20.87
N PHE A 187 7.88 11.46 20.39
CA PHE A 187 8.14 11.01 19.03
C PHE A 187 9.04 9.79 19.07
N LEU A 188 8.54 8.66 18.56
CA LEU A 188 9.26 7.40 18.44
C LEU A 188 9.40 7.05 16.97
N THR A 189 10.56 6.54 16.57
CA THR A 189 10.82 6.13 15.19
C THR A 189 11.93 5.09 15.18
N ASP A 190 11.97 4.24 14.16
CA ASP A 190 13.10 3.35 13.86
C ASP A 190 13.52 2.49 15.07
N LEU A 191 12.54 1.84 15.71
CA LEU A 191 12.80 1.01 16.89
C LEU A 191 13.63 -0.23 16.54
N HIS A 192 13.48 -0.74 15.31
CA HIS A 192 14.20 -1.90 14.76
C HIS A 192 14.49 -2.97 15.80
N TRP A 193 13.43 -3.63 16.26
CA TRP A 193 13.56 -4.74 17.19
C TRP A 193 14.15 -5.96 16.48
N ASP A 194 15.36 -6.34 16.89
CA ASP A 194 15.97 -7.61 16.50
C ASP A 194 15.71 -8.69 17.55
N ARG A 195 14.81 -9.61 17.20
CA ARG A 195 14.48 -10.78 18.01
C ARG A 195 15.68 -11.71 18.25
N GLN A 196 16.67 -11.71 17.36
CA GLN A 196 17.85 -12.58 17.47
C GLN A 196 19.09 -11.84 18.00
N TYR A 197 18.94 -10.61 18.50
CA TYR A 197 20.05 -9.92 19.14
C TYR A 197 20.54 -10.73 20.35
N THR A 198 21.83 -11.06 20.36
CA THR A 198 22.46 -11.84 21.44
C THR A 198 23.63 -11.05 22.02
N PRO A 199 23.55 -10.59 23.28
CA PRO A 199 24.71 -10.02 23.98
C PRO A 199 25.91 -10.97 23.95
N GLY A 200 27.11 -10.42 23.78
CA GLY A 200 28.35 -11.19 23.66
C GLY A 200 28.66 -11.71 22.25
N SER A 201 27.71 -11.68 21.32
CA SER A 201 27.94 -12.14 19.94
C SER A 201 28.85 -11.19 19.12
N ALA A 202 29.15 -11.53 17.87
CA ALA A 202 29.98 -10.67 17.03
C ALA A 202 29.27 -9.39 16.59
N ALA A 203 29.69 -8.23 17.13
CA ALA A 203 29.24 -6.92 16.64
C ALA A 203 29.82 -6.59 15.26
N ALA A 204 31.02 -7.07 14.94
CA ALA A 204 31.62 -6.96 13.62
C ALA A 204 31.58 -8.31 12.91
N CYS A 205 30.71 -8.44 11.91
CA CYS A 205 30.53 -9.64 11.10
C CYS A 205 30.46 -9.25 9.61
N PRO A 206 30.64 -10.21 8.68
CA PRO A 206 30.56 -9.94 7.24
C PRO A 206 29.14 -9.75 6.69
N ASP A 207 28.08 -10.00 7.47
CA ASP A 207 26.69 -9.80 7.04
C ASP A 207 26.24 -8.35 7.18
N PRO A 208 25.12 -7.94 6.54
CA PRO A 208 24.58 -6.59 6.68
C PRO A 208 24.09 -6.24 8.08
N LEU A 209 23.65 -7.24 8.87
CA LEU A 209 23.27 -7.09 10.29
C LEU A 209 24.04 -8.10 11.15
N CYS A 210 24.62 -7.61 12.25
CA CYS A 210 25.44 -8.36 13.20
C CYS A 210 24.80 -8.36 14.60
N CYS A 211 25.59 -8.70 15.63
CA CYS A 211 25.11 -8.86 17.02
C CYS A 211 24.11 -10.01 17.22
N ARG A 212 24.23 -11.06 16.41
CA ARG A 212 23.36 -12.24 16.42
C ARG A 212 24.20 -13.51 16.51
N GLY A 213 23.56 -14.60 16.93
CA GLY A 213 24.20 -15.92 17.02
C GLY A 213 24.92 -16.16 18.34
N ALA A 214 25.87 -17.09 18.34
CA ALA A 214 26.56 -17.50 19.56
C ALA A 214 27.42 -16.37 20.15
N PRO A 215 27.44 -16.21 21.49
CA PRO A 215 28.42 -15.38 22.16
C PRO A 215 29.84 -15.80 21.77
N ARG A 216 30.74 -14.83 21.71
CA ARG A 216 32.17 -15.06 21.48
C ARG A 216 32.99 -14.42 22.58
N ASP A 217 34.12 -15.03 22.87
CA ASP A 217 35.10 -14.45 23.80
C ASP A 217 35.96 -13.40 23.08
N GLY A 218 36.33 -12.34 23.81
CA GLY A 218 37.27 -11.32 23.36
C GLY A 218 36.66 -9.99 22.89
N PRO A 219 37.51 -9.05 22.44
CA PRO A 219 37.11 -7.69 22.10
C PRO A 219 36.15 -7.63 20.91
N GLY A 220 35.26 -6.62 20.93
CA GLY A 220 34.24 -6.40 19.90
C GLY A 220 32.97 -7.22 20.08
N ALA A 221 32.79 -7.86 21.23
CA ALA A 221 31.55 -8.53 21.58
C ALA A 221 30.39 -7.53 21.67
N ALA A 222 29.18 -7.97 21.29
CA ALA A 222 27.99 -7.15 21.33
C ALA A 222 27.62 -6.79 22.78
N GLY A 223 27.37 -5.51 23.04
CA GLY A 223 26.97 -5.04 24.37
C GLY A 223 25.58 -5.57 24.76
N PHE A 224 25.28 -5.52 26.06
CA PHE A 224 23.96 -5.95 26.56
C PHE A 224 22.83 -5.08 26.01
N TRP A 225 22.97 -3.76 26.02
CA TRP A 225 21.94 -2.80 25.60
C TRP A 225 21.91 -2.51 24.10
N GLY A 226 22.85 -3.05 23.32
CA GLY A 226 23.13 -2.60 21.96
C GLY A 226 24.62 -2.44 21.74
N SER A 227 25.02 -2.15 20.51
CA SER A 227 26.41 -2.00 20.10
C SER A 227 26.56 -0.93 19.04
N TYR A 228 27.64 -0.15 19.10
CA TYR A 228 28.01 0.81 18.04
C TYR A 228 28.59 0.07 16.83
N SER A 229 27.72 -0.59 16.07
CA SER A 229 28.04 -1.31 14.84
C SER A 229 26.78 -1.41 13.97
N LYS A 230 26.83 -2.19 12.89
CA LYS A 230 25.66 -2.60 12.10
C LYS A 230 24.82 -3.64 12.86
N CYS A 231 24.20 -3.19 13.94
CA CYS A 231 23.37 -3.99 14.84
C CYS A 231 22.10 -3.21 15.17
N ASP A 232 21.02 -3.94 15.36
CA ASP A 232 19.72 -3.43 15.77
C ASP A 232 19.51 -3.65 17.28
N LEU A 233 18.34 -3.29 17.81
CA LEU A 233 18.09 -3.26 19.25
C LEU A 233 17.47 -4.56 19.77
N PRO A 234 17.95 -5.08 20.92
CA PRO A 234 17.19 -6.08 21.65
C PRO A 234 15.96 -5.46 22.34
N LEU A 235 14.94 -6.28 22.60
CA LEU A 235 13.67 -5.81 23.15
C LEU A 235 13.82 -5.09 24.50
N HIS A 236 14.74 -5.53 25.36
CA HIS A 236 14.94 -4.94 26.69
C HIS A 236 15.50 -3.52 26.62
N THR A 237 16.16 -3.11 25.54
CA THR A 237 16.59 -1.72 25.34
C THR A 237 15.40 -0.82 25.01
N ILE A 238 14.49 -1.29 24.15
CA ILE A 238 13.24 -0.59 23.82
C ILE A 238 12.39 -0.47 25.09
N ASP A 239 12.30 -1.55 25.87
CA ASP A 239 11.57 -1.56 27.14
C ASP A 239 12.16 -0.59 28.16
N ALA A 240 13.50 -0.55 28.29
CA ALA A 240 14.20 0.38 29.18
C ALA A 240 14.00 1.84 28.77
N LEU A 241 14.01 2.15 27.47
CA LEU A 241 13.67 3.48 26.95
C LEU A 241 12.28 3.89 27.43
N LEU A 242 11.28 3.02 27.22
CA LEU A 242 9.90 3.33 27.53
C LEU A 242 9.65 3.42 29.05
N ALA A 243 10.37 2.63 29.85
CA ALA A 243 10.28 2.65 31.31
C ALA A 243 10.80 3.95 31.95
N GLN A 244 11.67 4.69 31.26
CA GLN A 244 12.21 5.97 31.74
C GLN A 244 11.32 7.18 31.41
N LEU A 245 10.26 6.99 30.61
CA LEU A 245 9.38 8.09 30.23
C LEU A 245 8.52 8.55 31.43
N PRO A 246 8.43 9.86 31.71
CA PRO A 246 7.68 10.37 32.85
C PRO A 246 6.20 9.98 32.76
N ASN A 247 5.73 9.23 33.78
CA ASN A 247 4.37 8.72 33.99
C ASN A 247 3.52 8.57 32.71
N ALA A 248 3.98 7.69 31.82
CA ALA A 248 3.12 7.16 30.76
C ALA A 248 2.11 6.13 31.34
N THR A 249 2.34 5.65 32.56
CA THR A 249 1.37 4.97 33.43
C THR A 249 0.64 6.02 34.29
N GLY A 250 -0.53 6.46 33.83
CA GLY A 250 -1.25 7.60 34.40
C GLY A 250 -1.60 7.46 35.87
N HIS A 251 -0.88 8.17 36.74
CA HIS A 251 -1.34 8.66 38.04
C HIS A 251 -0.64 10.00 38.32
N THR A 252 -1.28 11.11 37.92
CA THR A 252 -1.35 12.41 38.62
C THR A 252 -1.94 13.43 37.64
N SER A 253 -3.19 13.82 37.87
CA SER A 253 -3.87 14.86 37.09
C SER A 253 -3.34 16.28 37.38
N ASN A 254 -2.09 16.42 37.85
CA ASN A 254 -1.58 17.69 38.37
C ASN A 254 -0.07 17.90 38.26
N SER A 255 0.66 17.09 37.48
CA SER A 255 2.10 17.27 37.26
C SER A 255 2.38 17.74 35.82
N THR A 256 3.09 18.85 35.71
CA THR A 256 3.47 19.60 34.51
C THR A 256 4.43 18.85 33.55
N GLY A 257 4.52 17.52 33.62
CA GLY A 257 5.57 16.71 32.98
C GLY A 257 5.14 15.66 31.95
N GLY A 258 3.84 15.39 31.78
CA GLY A 258 3.33 14.34 30.89
C GLY A 258 3.28 14.70 29.40
N PHE A 259 3.12 13.70 28.54
CA PHE A 259 2.90 13.87 27.10
C PHE A 259 1.39 13.96 26.79
N ALA A 260 1.01 14.80 25.83
CA ALA A 260 -0.36 14.92 25.35
C ALA A 260 -0.74 13.81 24.35
N ALA A 261 0.23 13.37 23.55
CA ALA A 261 0.13 12.25 22.62
C ALA A 261 1.53 11.74 22.24
N ALA A 262 1.58 10.64 21.50
CA ALA A 262 2.79 10.14 20.86
C ALA A 262 2.61 9.99 19.34
N TYR A 263 3.66 10.31 18.58
CA TYR A 263 3.81 9.93 17.18
C TYR A 263 4.78 8.77 17.10
N TRP A 264 4.46 7.76 16.29
CA TRP A 264 5.32 6.59 16.10
C TRP A 264 5.47 6.25 14.62
N THR A 265 6.59 6.60 14.01
CA THR A 265 6.70 6.61 12.53
C THR A 265 7.20 5.32 11.88
N GLY A 266 6.98 4.18 12.53
CA GLY A 266 7.23 2.86 11.93
C GLY A 266 8.66 2.37 12.12
N ASP A 267 9.09 1.52 11.19
CA ASP A 267 10.36 0.78 11.19
C ASP A 267 10.56 -0.05 12.48
N ILE A 268 9.61 -0.98 12.66
CA ILE A 268 9.55 -1.92 13.79
C ILE A 268 10.52 -3.09 13.60
N PRO A 269 10.54 -3.80 12.46
CA PRO A 269 11.37 -4.99 12.30
C PRO A 269 12.83 -4.62 12.01
N ALA A 270 13.76 -5.51 12.37
CA ALA A 270 15.20 -5.34 12.14
C ALA A 270 15.60 -5.33 10.65
N HIS A 271 16.89 -5.12 10.41
CA HIS A 271 17.54 -5.11 9.10
C HIS A 271 18.00 -6.50 8.62
N ASP A 272 17.42 -7.59 9.15
CA ASP A 272 17.66 -8.96 8.68
C ASP A 272 16.82 -9.34 7.45
N VAL A 273 16.74 -8.39 6.52
CA VAL A 273 15.82 -8.35 5.36
C VAL A 273 15.98 -9.51 4.40
N TRP A 274 17.06 -10.29 4.50
CA TRP A 274 17.26 -11.49 3.69
C TRP A 274 16.53 -12.72 4.24
N GLN A 275 16.02 -12.68 5.47
CA GLN A 275 15.44 -13.83 6.17
C GLN A 275 14.18 -13.47 6.98
N GLN A 276 13.32 -12.62 6.43
CA GLN A 276 12.07 -12.20 7.08
C GLN A 276 10.85 -12.89 6.45
N SER A 277 10.04 -13.57 7.26
CA SER A 277 8.72 -14.06 6.86
C SER A 277 7.61 -13.09 7.28
N ARG A 278 6.43 -13.16 6.66
CA ARG A 278 5.26 -12.37 7.11
C ARG A 278 4.94 -12.62 8.58
N GLY A 279 5.14 -13.85 9.05
CA GLY A 279 4.95 -14.21 10.45
C GLY A 279 5.89 -13.47 11.40
N ASP A 280 7.13 -13.22 10.97
CA ASP A 280 8.11 -12.45 11.76
C ASP A 280 7.73 -10.96 11.79
N GLN A 281 7.31 -10.39 10.66
CA GLN A 281 6.82 -9.01 10.59
C GLN A 281 5.61 -8.78 11.49
N LEU A 282 4.61 -9.68 11.42
CA LEU A 282 3.42 -9.60 12.26
C LEU A 282 3.73 -9.80 13.75
N ARG A 283 4.74 -10.62 14.07
CA ARG A 283 5.23 -10.78 15.44
C ARG A 283 5.86 -9.49 15.94
N ALA A 284 6.74 -8.86 15.14
CA ALA A 284 7.35 -7.58 15.47
C ALA A 284 6.29 -6.51 15.73
N LEU A 285 5.33 -6.35 14.81
CA LEU A 285 4.20 -5.45 14.94
C LEU A 285 3.45 -5.67 16.26
N ARG A 286 3.03 -6.90 16.56
CA ARG A 286 2.22 -7.22 17.74
C ARG A 286 3.01 -7.04 19.04
N THR A 287 4.25 -7.52 19.09
CA THR A 287 5.09 -7.45 20.29
C THR A 287 5.42 -6.00 20.65
N VAL A 288 5.90 -5.20 19.70
CA VAL A 288 6.28 -3.82 19.98
C VAL A 288 5.04 -2.95 20.24
N THR A 289 3.94 -3.16 19.51
CA THR A 289 2.67 -2.46 19.80
C THR A 289 2.14 -2.79 21.19
N ALA A 290 2.21 -4.06 21.62
CA ALA A 290 1.80 -4.46 22.97
C ALA A 290 2.70 -3.83 24.04
N LEU A 291 4.02 -3.81 23.82
CA LEU A 291 4.97 -3.15 24.71
C LEU A 291 4.66 -1.67 24.88
N LEU A 292 4.44 -0.96 23.76
CA LEU A 292 4.06 0.44 23.76
C LEU A 292 2.73 0.67 24.50
N ARG A 293 1.72 -0.17 24.30
CA ARG A 293 0.47 -0.06 25.07
C ARG A 293 0.69 -0.22 26.57
N THR A 294 1.45 -1.22 26.97
CA THR A 294 1.72 -1.49 28.39
C THR A 294 2.47 -0.33 29.03
N ARG A 295 3.50 0.21 28.35
CA ARG A 295 4.33 1.28 28.90
C ARG A 295 3.69 2.66 28.80
N LEU A 296 2.98 2.94 27.70
CA LEU A 296 2.36 4.24 27.45
C LEU A 296 0.94 4.38 28.01
N GLY A 297 0.36 3.30 28.54
CA GLY A 297 -0.92 3.32 29.23
C GLY A 297 -2.04 3.95 28.39
N GLY A 298 -2.68 4.99 28.94
CA GLY A 298 -3.76 5.72 28.29
C GLY A 298 -3.32 6.75 27.25
N LEU A 299 -2.01 6.93 27.01
CA LEU A 299 -1.51 7.88 26.03
C LEU A 299 -1.92 7.46 24.62
N ARG A 300 -2.50 8.41 23.87
CA ARG A 300 -2.88 8.16 22.48
C ARG A 300 -1.65 8.17 21.57
N VAL A 301 -1.44 7.08 20.83
CA VAL A 301 -0.33 6.94 19.88
C VAL A 301 -0.86 7.02 18.44
N PHE A 302 -0.21 7.83 17.61
CA PHE A 302 -0.50 7.94 16.18
C PHE A 302 0.62 7.29 15.38
N PRO A 303 0.45 6.03 14.94
CA PRO A 303 1.45 5.35 14.15
C PRO A 303 1.44 5.78 12.68
N ALA A 304 2.59 5.68 12.03
CA ALA A 304 2.76 5.66 10.58
C ALA A 304 3.45 4.35 10.15
N VAL A 305 3.31 4.03 8.87
CA VAL A 305 3.91 2.82 8.27
C VAL A 305 5.30 3.19 7.76
N GLY A 306 6.33 2.51 8.26
CA GLY A 306 7.70 2.61 7.75
C GLY A 306 7.91 1.67 6.56
N ASN A 307 9.14 1.59 6.08
CA ASN A 307 9.49 0.77 4.92
C ASN A 307 9.93 -0.66 5.28
N HIS A 308 10.29 -0.91 6.56
CA HIS A 308 10.66 -2.22 7.08
C HIS A 308 9.48 -3.08 7.54
N GLU A 309 8.24 -2.57 7.54
CA GLU A 309 7.06 -3.34 7.98
C GLU A 309 6.71 -4.51 7.04
N ALA A 310 6.89 -4.32 5.74
CA ALA A 310 6.59 -5.34 4.74
C ALA A 310 7.77 -6.31 4.53
N THR A 311 7.47 -7.51 4.03
CA THR A 311 8.47 -8.44 3.50
C THR A 311 8.04 -8.89 2.09
N PRO A 312 8.94 -8.82 1.09
CA PRO A 312 10.31 -8.29 1.17
C PRO A 312 10.36 -6.80 1.55
N VAL A 313 11.48 -6.33 2.12
CA VAL A 313 11.59 -4.92 2.57
C VAL A 313 11.28 -3.95 1.43
N ASN A 314 10.60 -2.84 1.74
CA ASN A 314 10.10 -1.84 0.78
C ASN A 314 8.96 -2.32 -0.16
N ALA A 315 8.50 -3.57 -0.07
CA ALA A 315 7.45 -4.09 -0.95
C ALA A 315 6.05 -3.66 -0.50
N PHE A 316 5.64 -2.46 -0.93
CA PHE A 316 4.28 -1.92 -0.71
C PHE A 316 3.51 -1.85 -2.03
N PRO A 317 2.98 -3.00 -2.52
CA PRO A 317 2.20 -3.04 -3.75
C PRO A 317 0.96 -2.15 -3.62
N PRO A 318 0.70 -1.25 -4.59
CA PRO A 318 -0.44 -0.34 -4.50
C PRO A 318 -1.79 -1.08 -4.52
N PRO A 319 -2.89 -0.40 -4.15
CA PRO A 319 -4.21 -1.03 -4.00
C PRO A 319 -4.80 -1.72 -5.24
N TYR A 320 -4.26 -1.47 -6.44
CA TYR A 320 -4.66 -2.15 -7.68
C TYR A 320 -4.05 -3.56 -7.80
N VAL A 321 -3.07 -3.91 -6.96
CA VAL A 321 -2.53 -5.26 -6.83
C VAL A 321 -3.36 -6.02 -5.81
N HIS A 322 -3.93 -7.16 -6.21
CA HIS A 322 -4.87 -7.92 -5.40
C HIS A 322 -4.36 -9.32 -5.03
N GLY A 323 -5.11 -9.98 -4.14
CA GLY A 323 -4.84 -11.34 -3.70
C GLY A 323 -3.60 -11.42 -2.80
N ASN A 324 -2.95 -12.59 -2.80
CA ASN A 324 -1.84 -12.85 -1.89
C ASN A 324 -0.60 -11.98 -2.15
N ARG A 325 -0.49 -11.31 -3.30
CA ARG A 325 0.60 -10.37 -3.62
C ARG A 325 0.32 -8.93 -3.15
N SER A 326 -0.85 -8.66 -2.55
CA SER A 326 -1.16 -7.35 -1.96
C SER A 326 -0.55 -7.21 -0.55
N ALA A 327 -0.56 -5.99 -0.01
CA ALA A 327 -0.18 -5.71 1.37
C ALA A 327 -1.35 -5.86 2.38
N ALA A 328 -2.48 -6.48 2.00
CA ALA A 328 -3.65 -6.60 2.87
C ALA A 328 -3.35 -7.30 4.20
N TRP A 329 -2.54 -8.37 4.15
CA TRP A 329 -2.10 -9.12 5.34
C TRP A 329 -1.43 -8.23 6.41
N LEU A 330 -0.77 -7.14 5.98
CA LEU A 330 -0.07 -6.20 6.84
C LEU A 330 -1.02 -5.12 7.36
N TYR A 331 -1.76 -4.45 6.47
CA TYR A 331 -2.65 -3.36 6.86
C TYR A 331 -3.84 -3.83 7.70
N ASP A 332 -4.37 -5.02 7.45
CA ASP A 332 -5.42 -5.61 8.30
C ASP A 332 -4.89 -5.86 9.71
N ALA A 333 -3.68 -6.44 9.82
CA ALA A 333 -3.04 -6.68 11.10
C ALA A 333 -2.66 -5.38 11.82
N MET A 334 -2.27 -4.33 11.12
CA MET A 334 -2.05 -2.99 11.69
C MET A 334 -3.34 -2.39 12.22
N ALA A 335 -4.44 -2.49 11.47
CA ALA A 335 -5.73 -1.98 11.91
C ALA A 335 -6.22 -2.70 13.18
N GLU A 336 -6.04 -4.02 13.27
CA GLU A 336 -6.29 -4.79 14.50
C GLU A 336 -5.34 -4.36 15.62
N ALA A 337 -4.04 -4.31 15.32
CA ALA A 337 -3.01 -3.98 16.29
C ALA A 337 -3.13 -2.54 16.79
N TRP A 338 -3.74 -1.60 16.08
CA TRP A 338 -3.82 -0.17 16.45
C TRP A 338 -5.24 0.31 16.80
N GLN A 339 -6.23 -0.59 16.84
CA GLN A 339 -7.64 -0.22 17.08
C GLN A 339 -7.88 0.54 18.40
N GLY A 340 -7.07 0.30 19.43
CA GLY A 340 -7.17 1.02 20.70
C GLY A 340 -6.75 2.50 20.64
N TRP A 341 -6.10 2.95 19.57
CA TRP A 341 -5.60 4.33 19.44
C TRP A 341 -6.29 5.13 18.33
N LEU A 342 -6.83 4.44 17.32
CA LEU A 342 -7.35 5.05 16.09
C LEU A 342 -8.87 4.94 15.99
N PRO A 343 -9.57 5.96 15.48
CA PRO A 343 -11.02 5.90 15.31
C PRO A 343 -11.39 4.97 14.14
N PRO A 344 -12.63 4.44 14.09
CA PRO A 344 -13.08 3.53 13.03
C PRO A 344 -12.83 4.01 11.60
N ALA A 345 -13.03 5.30 11.32
CA ALA A 345 -12.78 5.88 10.00
C ALA A 345 -11.30 5.84 9.57
N ALA A 346 -10.37 6.02 10.53
CA ALA A 346 -8.93 5.92 10.26
C ALA A 346 -8.52 4.47 10.02
N LEU A 347 -9.05 3.54 10.83
CA LEU A 347 -8.83 2.09 10.64
C LEU A 347 -9.37 1.60 9.30
N HIS A 348 -10.50 2.15 8.85
CA HIS A 348 -11.07 1.86 7.55
C HIS A 348 -10.12 2.30 6.42
N THR A 349 -9.65 3.55 6.45
CA THR A 349 -8.70 4.07 5.45
C THR A 349 -7.40 3.27 5.42
N LEU A 350 -6.88 2.90 6.60
CA LEU A 350 -5.67 2.07 6.73
C LEU A 350 -5.81 0.74 6.00
N ARG A 351 -6.94 0.03 6.15
CA ARG A 351 -7.19 -1.23 5.42
C ARG A 351 -7.28 -1.01 3.91
N CYS A 352 -7.92 0.08 3.48
CA CYS A 352 -8.07 0.44 2.07
C CYS A 352 -6.75 0.75 1.35
N LEU A 353 -5.63 0.98 2.07
CA LEU A 353 -4.31 1.11 1.44
C LEU A 353 -3.88 -0.13 0.64
N SER A 354 -4.53 -1.29 0.83
CA SER A 354 -4.30 -2.50 0.03
C SER A 354 -5.38 -2.81 -1.02
N PHE A 355 -6.47 -2.04 -1.08
CA PHE A 355 -7.62 -2.39 -1.93
C PHE A 355 -8.41 -1.18 -2.43
N MET A 356 -8.53 -1.05 -3.75
CA MET A 356 -9.31 0.02 -4.43
C MET A 356 -10.52 -0.53 -5.21
N ARG A 357 -11.29 -1.49 -4.68
CA ARG A 357 -12.51 -1.98 -5.36
C ARG A 357 -13.80 -1.67 -4.60
N GLY A 358 -14.70 -0.98 -5.30
CA GLY A 358 -16.11 -0.81 -4.89
C GLY A 358 -16.35 0.30 -3.87
N GLU A 359 -17.61 0.68 -3.72
CA GLU A 359 -18.12 1.76 -2.87
C GLU A 359 -17.60 1.71 -1.42
N ARG A 360 -17.17 0.53 -0.96
CA ARG A 360 -16.55 0.31 0.35
C ARG A 360 -15.38 1.23 0.68
N CYS A 361 -14.53 1.63 -0.26
CA CYS A 361 -13.44 2.60 0.00
C CYS A 361 -13.71 4.00 -0.61
N LYS A 362 -14.93 4.25 -1.09
CA LYS A 362 -15.35 5.56 -1.66
C LYS A 362 -15.99 6.49 -0.62
N GLU A 363 -16.50 5.97 0.50
CA GLU A 363 -17.19 6.76 1.54
C GLU A 363 -16.27 7.41 2.58
N GLY A 364 -14.97 7.50 2.31
CA GLY A 364 -14.02 8.30 3.11
C GLY A 364 -13.91 9.73 2.60
N GLY A 365 -15.03 10.48 2.55
CA GLY A 365 -15.01 11.90 2.21
C GLY A 365 -13.96 12.64 3.04
N HIS A 366 -12.96 13.22 2.37
CA HIS A 366 -11.95 14.11 2.95
C HIS A 366 -11.45 13.68 4.35
N GLY A 367 -10.88 12.48 4.44
CA GLY A 367 -10.16 12.00 5.63
C GLY A 367 -8.85 12.74 5.91
N TRP A 368 -8.80 14.06 5.73
CA TRP A 368 -7.88 14.84 6.53
C TRP A 368 -8.40 14.76 7.96
N LEU A 369 -7.55 14.40 8.92
CA LEU A 369 -7.87 14.59 10.33
C LEU A 369 -8.15 16.07 10.59
N ARG A 370 -9.41 16.51 10.42
CA ARG A 370 -9.92 17.71 11.07
C ARG A 370 -10.05 17.39 12.54
N TYR A 371 -8.93 17.45 13.25
CA TYR A 371 -8.97 17.65 14.69
C TYR A 371 -9.59 19.02 14.94
N ARG A 372 -10.88 19.05 15.30
CA ARG A 372 -11.36 20.14 16.16
C ARG A 372 -10.51 20.03 17.42
N GLY A 373 -9.71 21.07 17.67
CA GLY A 373 -8.71 21.08 18.72
C GLY A 373 -9.26 20.55 20.04
N LEU A 374 -8.41 19.86 20.80
CA LEU A 374 -8.66 19.56 22.20
C LEU A 374 -9.10 20.86 22.88
N ARG A 375 -10.40 21.05 23.08
CA ARG A 375 -10.87 21.95 24.12
C ARG A 375 -10.44 21.28 25.40
N ALA A 376 -9.51 21.92 26.11
CA ALA A 376 -9.35 21.69 27.53
C ALA A 376 -10.71 21.96 28.17
N THR A 377 -11.51 20.91 28.37
CA THR A 377 -12.71 21.00 29.20
C THR A 377 -12.22 21.11 30.63
N GLY A 378 -11.97 22.34 31.06
CA GLY A 378 -12.06 22.68 32.47
C GLY A 378 -13.47 22.31 32.94
N ALA A 379 -13.54 21.51 33.99
CA ALA A 379 -14.77 21.20 34.67
C ALA A 379 -15.45 22.51 35.11
N THR A 380 -16.61 22.82 34.53
CA THR A 380 -17.75 23.42 35.24
C THR A 380 -19.00 22.99 34.48
N GLY A 381 -19.91 22.35 35.21
CA GLY A 381 -21.18 21.89 34.64
C GLY A 381 -22.08 23.08 34.29
N ALA A 382 -22.75 22.98 33.16
CA ALA A 382 -24.10 23.51 32.96
C ALA A 382 -24.68 22.86 31.71
N SER A 383 -25.73 22.09 31.92
CA SER A 383 -26.70 21.62 30.93
C SER A 383 -27.28 22.80 30.12
N GLY A 384 -27.40 22.64 28.80
CA GLY A 384 -28.13 23.58 27.95
C GLY A 384 -28.23 23.12 26.51
N TRP A 385 -29.38 22.58 26.15
CA TRP A 385 -29.81 22.32 24.77
C TRP A 385 -29.97 23.64 23.99
N GLY A 386 -29.74 23.64 22.66
CA GLY A 386 -30.28 24.69 21.79
C GLY A 386 -29.56 24.90 20.45
N LEU A 387 -30.22 24.40 19.38
CA LEU A 387 -30.09 24.67 17.93
C LEU A 387 -28.86 24.17 17.17
#